data_AF-A0A1Q4DXH8-F1
#
_entry.id   AF-A0A1Q4DXH8-F1
#
_cell.length_a   1.000
_cell.length_b   1.000
_cell.length_c   1.000
_cell.angle_alpha   90.00
_cell.angle_beta   90.00
_cell.angle_gamma   90.00
#
_symmetry.space_group_name_H-M   'P 1'
#
loop_
_entity.id
_entity.type
_entity.pdbx_description
1 polymer ?
#
loop_
_entity_poly.entity_id
_entity_poly.type
_entity_poly.pdbx_seq_one_letter_code
_entity_poly.pdbx_strand_id
1 'polypeptide(L)'
;MIPFAPRVHAIVSLLFAAVGMWLVVAPFTVGYQPQGQDWVTGTRNDLIVGAVLLVVSLAVLIIELTLAVRARLRAVAAAEPERAAPVEAPAMTVTPGS
;
A
#
# COMPACT_ATOMS: atom_id res chain seq x y z
N MET A 1 -16.69 -5.69 12.63
CA MET A 1 -15.88 -5.35 11.45
C MET A 1 -15.16 -6.61 11.01
N ILE A 2 -15.37 -7.05 9.77
CA ILE A 2 -14.70 -8.24 9.23
C ILE A 2 -13.28 -7.82 8.82
N PRO A 3 -12.21 -8.43 9.35
CA PRO A 3 -10.85 -8.06 8.99
C PRO A 3 -10.53 -8.64 7.60
N PHE A 4 -10.47 -7.79 6.57
CA PHE A 4 -9.94 -8.22 5.28
C PHE A 4 -8.42 -8.33 5.36
N ALA A 5 -7.84 -9.23 4.54
CA ALA A 5 -6.40 -9.34 4.44
C ALA A 5 -5.79 -8.02 3.92
N PRO A 6 -4.59 -7.61 4.35
CA PRO A 6 -3.95 -6.36 3.90
C PRO A 6 -3.85 -6.23 2.38
N ARG A 7 -3.71 -7.36 1.68
CA ARG A 7 -3.68 -7.40 0.21
C ARG A 7 -5.02 -6.97 -0.41
N VAL A 8 -6.14 -7.33 0.21
CA VAL A 8 -7.47 -6.97 -0.28
C VAL A 8 -7.68 -5.47 -0.17
N HIS A 9 -7.26 -4.86 0.95
CA HIS A 9 -7.35 -3.40 1.08
C HIS A 9 -6.50 -2.68 0.02
N ALA A 10 -5.25 -3.10 -0.17
CA ALA A 10 -4.40 -2.50 -1.20
C ALA A 10 -5.00 -2.64 -2.61
N ILE A 11 -5.56 -3.80 -2.96
CA ILE A 11 -6.26 -4.01 -4.23
C ILE A 11 -7.47 -3.08 -4.34
N VAL A 12 -8.29 -3.01 -3.30
CA VAL A 12 -9.46 -2.13 -3.26
C VAL A 12 -9.04 -0.67 -3.46
N SER A 13 -8.06 -0.18 -2.72
CA SER A 13 -7.57 1.19 -2.86
C SER A 13 -6.97 1.46 -4.25
N LEU A 14 -6.28 0.50 -4.86
CA LEU A 14 -5.81 0.62 -6.25
C LEU A 14 -6.96 0.71 -7.25
N LEU A 15 -8.02 -0.10 -7.07
CA LEU A 15 -9.21 -0.05 -7.91
C LEU A 15 -9.91 1.30 -7.77
N PHE A 16 -10.08 1.81 -6.55
CA PHE A 16 -10.69 3.13 -6.32
C PHE A 16 -9.82 4.27 -6.88
N ALA A 17 -8.49 4.16 -6.80
CA ALA A 17 -7.59 5.12 -7.44
C ALA A 17 -7.75 5.09 -8.97
N ALA A 18 -7.83 3.90 -9.58
CA ALA A 18 -8.05 3.77 -11.02
C ALA A 18 -9.41 4.34 -11.45
N VAL A 19 -10.47 4.11 -10.67
CA VAL A 19 -11.80 4.69 -10.91
C VAL A 19 -11.76 6.21 -10.77
N GLY A 20 -11.13 6.75 -9.72
CA GLY A 20 -10.98 8.19 -9.54
C GLY A 20 -10.22 8.85 -10.69
N MET A 21 -9.13 8.23 -11.13
CA MET A 21 -8.36 8.67 -12.30
C MET A 21 -9.20 8.63 -13.58
N TRP A 22 -10.00 7.56 -13.77
CA TRP A 22 -10.90 7.47 -14.91
C TRP A 22 -11.91 8.61 -14.92
N LEU A 23 -12.56 8.93 -13.79
CA LEU A 23 -13.51 10.04 -13.71
C LEU A 23 -12.88 11.38 -14.11
N VAL A 24 -11.61 11.62 -13.76
CA VAL A 24 -10.90 12.84 -14.16
C VAL A 24 -10.70 12.92 -15.68
N VAL A 25 -10.43 11.79 -16.32
CA VAL A 25 -10.06 11.70 -17.74
C VAL A 25 -11.25 11.44 -18.67
N ALA A 26 -12.35 10.89 -18.14
CA ALA A 26 -13.53 10.49 -18.88
C ALA A 26 -14.20 11.63 -19.69
N PRO A 27 -14.38 12.86 -19.15
CA PRO A 27 -15.03 13.94 -19.90
C PRO A 27 -14.37 14.27 -21.24
N PHE A 28 -13.05 14.17 -21.27
CA PHE A 28 -12.23 14.49 -22.43
C PHE A 28 -12.11 13.30 -23.38
N THR A 29 -12.06 12.08 -22.83
CA THR A 29 -11.89 10.84 -23.61
C THR A 29 -13.19 10.40 -24.27
N VAL A 30 -14.30 10.53 -23.56
CA VAL A 30 -15.65 10.19 -24.06
C VAL A 30 -16.24 11.35 -24.88
N GLY A 31 -15.79 12.59 -24.63
CA GLY A 31 -16.12 13.74 -25.46
C GLY A 31 -17.46 14.41 -25.14
N TYR A 32 -18.00 14.21 -23.94
CA TYR A 32 -19.17 14.97 -23.48
C TYR A 32 -18.82 16.35 -22.90
N GLN A 33 -17.54 16.66 -22.69
CA GLN A 33 -17.06 18.02 -22.50
C GLN A 33 -16.69 18.65 -23.85
N PRO A 34 -17.44 19.66 -24.35
CA PRO A 34 -17.08 20.34 -25.58
C PRO A 34 -15.78 21.15 -25.41
N GLN A 35 -14.96 21.20 -26.46
CA GLN A 35 -13.73 22.00 -26.49
C GLN A 35 -14.06 23.50 -26.67
N GLY A 36 -13.36 24.37 -25.93
CA GLY A 36 -13.54 25.82 -26.04
C GLY A 36 -14.83 26.38 -25.44
N GLN A 37 -15.61 25.55 -24.74
CA GLN A 37 -16.80 25.93 -23.99
C GLN A 37 -16.54 25.81 -22.48
N ASP A 38 -17.38 26.47 -21.69
CA ASP A 38 -17.40 26.30 -20.25
C ASP A 38 -17.65 24.83 -19.86
N TRP A 39 -17.19 24.44 -18.67
CA TRP A 39 -17.38 23.09 -18.17
C TRP A 39 -18.85 22.81 -17.89
N VAL A 40 -19.36 21.74 -18.50
CA VAL A 40 -20.70 21.26 -18.17
C VAL A 40 -20.72 20.70 -16.75
N THR A 41 -21.89 20.73 -16.12
CA THR A 41 -22.07 20.25 -14.73
C THR A 41 -21.52 18.84 -14.52
N GLY A 42 -21.68 17.96 -15.51
CA GLY A 42 -21.12 16.59 -15.48
C GLY A 42 -19.60 16.58 -15.35
N THR A 43 -18.89 17.31 -16.21
CA THR A 43 -17.42 17.42 -16.18
C THR A 43 -16.92 17.94 -14.83
N ARG A 44 -17.58 18.96 -14.28
CA ARG A 44 -17.18 19.53 -13.00
C ARG A 44 -17.37 18.52 -11.85
N ASN A 45 -18.47 17.78 -11.88
CA ASN A 45 -18.72 16.72 -10.90
C ASN A 45 -17.68 15.60 -11.02
N ASP A 46 -17.41 15.12 -12.22
CA ASP A 46 -16.47 14.02 -12.45
C ASP A 46 -15.04 14.40 -12.04
N LEU A 47 -14.62 15.63 -12.32
CA LEU A 47 -13.31 16.14 -11.88
C LEU A 47 -13.21 16.22 -10.36
N ILE A 48 -14.23 16.76 -9.67
CA ILE A 48 -14.19 16.91 -8.22
C ILE A 48 -14.25 15.54 -7.53
N VAL A 49 -15.22 14.71 -7.91
CA VAL A 49 -15.40 13.37 -7.32
C VAL A 49 -14.22 12.49 -7.65
N GLY A 50 -13.76 12.48 -8.90
CA GLY A 50 -12.59 11.73 -9.34
C GLY A 50 -11.31 12.13 -8.62
N ALA A 51 -11.05 13.44 -8.48
CA ALA A 51 -9.87 13.93 -7.76
C ALA A 51 -9.91 13.56 -6.27
N VAL A 52 -11.05 13.74 -5.60
CA VAL A 52 -11.20 13.35 -4.18
C VAL A 52 -10.98 11.84 -4.03
N LEU A 53 -11.60 11.03 -4.89
CA LEU A 53 -11.49 9.58 -4.85
C LEU A 53 -10.04 9.12 -5.05
N LEU A 54 -9.36 9.70 -6.03
CA LEU A 54 -7.95 9.42 -6.32
C LEU A 54 -7.05 9.78 -5.14
N VAL A 55 -7.17 11.01 -4.62
CA VAL A 55 -6.32 11.50 -3.51
C VAL A 55 -6.51 10.66 -2.25
N VAL A 56 -7.76 10.38 -1.86
CA VAL A 56 -8.04 9.58 -0.66
C VAL A 56 -7.52 8.14 -0.83
N SER A 57 -7.73 7.54 -1.98
CA SER A 57 -7.28 6.16 -2.25
C SER A 57 -5.75 6.04 -2.22
N LEU A 58 -5.04 7.01 -2.79
CA LEU A 58 -3.58 7.07 -2.74
C LEU A 58 -3.08 7.32 -1.31
N ALA A 59 -3.73 8.20 -0.55
CA ALA A 59 -3.37 8.43 0.85
C ALA A 59 -3.50 7.16 1.69
N VAL A 60 -4.59 6.39 1.51
CA VAL A 60 -4.77 5.09 2.17
C VAL A 60 -3.65 4.12 1.78
N LEU A 61 -3.34 3.97 0.49
CA LEU A 61 -2.24 3.11 0.02
C LEU A 61 -0.90 3.48 0.63
N ILE A 62 -0.58 4.78 0.70
CA ILE A 62 0.68 5.26 1.28
C ILE A 62 0.74 4.94 2.78
N ILE A 63 -0.37 5.13 3.49
CA ILE A 63 -0.45 4.79 4.93
C ILE A 63 -0.26 3.28 5.12
N GLU A 64 -0.97 2.44 4.37
CA GLU A 64 -0.85 0.99 4.44
C GLU A 64 0.57 0.50 4.12
N LEU A 65 1.18 1.04 3.07
CA LEU A 65 2.55 0.74 2.70
C LEU A 65 3.51 1.13 3.82
N THR A 66 3.35 2.32 4.39
CA THR A 66 4.19 2.81 5.49
C THR A 66 4.07 1.91 6.72
N LEU A 67 2.86 1.52 7.10
CA LEU A 67 2.60 0.63 8.22
C LEU A 67 3.18 -0.78 7.97
N ALA A 68 3.01 -1.31 6.76
CA ALA A 68 3.55 -2.61 6.36
C ALA A 68 5.09 -2.63 6.40
N VAL A 69 5.74 -1.58 5.89
CA VAL A 69 7.20 -1.42 5.94
C VAL A 69 7.67 -1.35 7.39
N ARG A 70 7.04 -0.52 8.22
CA ARG A 70 7.36 -0.41 9.65
C ARG A 70 7.24 -1.75 10.39
N ALA A 71 6.15 -2.50 10.13
CA ALA A 71 5.94 -3.81 10.72
C ALA A 71 7.05 -4.79 10.30
N ARG A 72 7.43 -4.78 9.02
CA ARG A 72 8.47 -5.66 8.47
C ARG A 72 9.85 -5.36 9.04
N LEU A 73 10.20 -4.08 9.17
CA LEU A 73 11.47 -3.66 9.78
C LEU A 73 11.57 -4.09 11.24
N ARG A 74 10.48 -3.95 12.02
CA ARG A 74 10.43 -4.42 13.41
C ARG A 74 10.57 -5.94 13.53
N ALA A 75 9.96 -6.69 12.63
CA ALA A 75 10.07 -8.15 12.61
C ALA A 75 11.50 -8.63 12.32
N VAL A 76 12.22 -7.96 11.40
CA VAL A 76 13.62 -8.27 11.10
C VAL A 76 14.52 -7.98 12.29
N ALA A 77 14.37 -6.81 12.93
CA ALA A 77 15.18 -6.44 14.10
C ALA A 77 14.97 -7.40 15.30
N ALA A 78 13.75 -7.92 15.47
CA ALA A 78 13.45 -8.86 16.55
C ALA A 78 14.03 -10.28 16.33
N ALA A 79 14.36 -10.65 15.09
CA ALA A 79 14.91 -11.97 14.75
C ALA A 79 16.45 -12.07 14.92
N GLU A 80 17.13 -10.94 15.07
CA GLU A 80 18.58 -10.86 15.25
C GLU A 80 19.11 -11.42 16.60
N PRO A 81 18.47 -11.20 17.77
CA PRO A 81 18.96 -11.74 19.04
C PRO A 81 18.92 -13.27 19.16
N GLU A 82 18.00 -13.96 18.49
CA GLU A 82 17.89 -15.43 18.52
C GLU A 82 19.00 -16.12 17.71
N ARG A 83 19.52 -15.45 16.67
CA ARG A 83 20.63 -15.95 15.84
C ARG A 83 22.00 -15.78 16.50
N ALA A 84 22.10 -14.85 17.45
CA ALA A 84 23.32 -14.56 18.21
C ALA A 84 23.45 -15.44 19.47
N ALA A 85 22.43 -16.22 19.84
CA ALA A 85 22.59 -17.27 20.82
C ALA A 85 23.64 -18.27 20.28
N PRO A 86 24.76 -18.50 21.00
CA PRO A 86 25.81 -19.37 20.52
C PRO A 86 25.21 -20.74 20.18
N VAL A 87 25.44 -21.22 18.95
CA VAL A 87 25.44 -22.66 18.70
C VAL A 87 26.49 -23.19 19.65
N GLU A 88 26.03 -23.71 20.79
CA GLU A 88 26.84 -24.31 21.84
C GLU A 88 27.78 -25.29 21.13
N ALA A 89 29.04 -24.89 20.98
CA ALA A 89 30.03 -25.70 20.30
C ALA A 89 30.00 -27.07 20.98
N PRO A 90 29.85 -28.19 20.24
CA PRO A 90 29.78 -29.49 20.86
C PRO A 90 31.00 -29.60 21.75
N ALA A 91 30.75 -29.71 23.06
CA ALA A 91 31.79 -29.78 24.07
C ALA A 91 32.77 -30.84 23.61
N MET A 92 33.92 -30.39 23.08
CA MET A 92 35.02 -31.27 22.75
C MET A 92 35.53 -31.67 24.13
N THR A 93 34.97 -32.75 24.67
CA THR A 93 35.43 -33.41 25.87
C THR A 93 36.84 -33.89 25.57
N VAL A 94 37.81 -33.02 25.80
CA VAL A 94 39.22 -33.36 25.88
C VAL A 94 39.34 -34.22 27.13
N THR A 95 39.32 -35.54 26.94
CA THR A 95 39.73 -36.50 27.97
C THR A 95 41.23 -36.26 28.21
N PRO A 96 41.67 -35.82 29.40
CA PRO A 96 43.09 -35.73 29.68
C PRO A 96 43.62 -37.16 29.81
N GLY A 97 44.53 -37.52 28.91
CA GLY A 97 45.31 -38.74 29.03
C GLY A 97 46.41 -38.60 30.09
N SER A 98 46.76 -39.77 30.65
CA SER A 98 47.84 -40.13 31.59
C SER A 98 47.74 -39.62 33.01
#